data_AF-A0A0F9ER40-F1
#
_entry.id   AF-A0A0F9ER40-F1
#
_cell.length_a   1.000
_cell.length_b   1.000
_cell.length_c   1.000
_cell.angle_alpha   90.00
_cell.angle_beta   90.00
_cell.angle_gamma   90.00
#
_symmetry.space_group_name_H-M   'P 1'
#
loop_
_entity.id
_entity.type
_entity.pdbx_description
1 polymer ?
#
loop_
_entity_poly.entity_id
_entity_poly.type
_entity_poly.pdbx_seq_one_letter_code
_entity_poly.pdbx_strand_id
1 'polypeptide(L)'
;GNVVNSRGSVIELFLHLKATGCHVLPITEPSMTRFWLTLPQAVKLVLRALQDTVGGEIYIPWLPSMSMADLAYAIDPKSEINIIGIRKGEKMHESLDGKHMSNENSYWLKSKELWEMINEKGKYSPNSSSTPHFYTISP
;
A
#
# COMPACT_ATOMS: atom_id res chain seq x y z
N GLY A 1 -5.24 3.15 3.13
CA GLY A 1 -4.35 2.58 2.10
C GLY A 1 -4.50 1.07 2.03
N ASN A 2 -3.81 0.43 1.08
CA ASN A 2 -3.80 -1.01 0.86
C ASN A 2 -2.91 -1.74 1.86
N VAL A 3 -3.45 -2.77 2.51
CA VAL A 3 -2.71 -3.58 3.49
C VAL A 3 -1.94 -4.67 2.75
N VAL A 4 -0.62 -4.68 2.92
CA VAL A 4 0.26 -5.73 2.40
C VAL A 4 -0.11 -7.08 3.03
N ASN A 5 -0.08 -8.16 2.25
CA ASN A 5 -0.48 -9.52 2.65
C ASN A 5 -1.94 -9.66 3.12
N SER A 6 -2.82 -8.74 2.71
CA SER A 6 -4.26 -8.95 2.90
C SER A 6 -4.80 -10.03 1.96
N ARG A 7 -5.79 -10.80 2.44
CA ARG A 7 -6.44 -11.87 1.67
C ARG A 7 -7.17 -11.31 0.45
N GLY A 8 -7.03 -11.97 -0.69
CA GLY A 8 -7.58 -11.55 -1.98
C GLY A 8 -6.90 -10.30 -2.56
N SER A 9 -5.74 -9.91 -2.03
CA SER A 9 -5.03 -8.73 -2.53
C SER A 9 -4.31 -9.01 -3.84
N VAL A 10 -4.01 -7.94 -4.58
CA VAL A 10 -3.19 -8.01 -5.79
C VAL A 10 -1.78 -8.57 -5.52
N ILE A 11 -1.23 -8.32 -4.33
CA ILE A 11 0.07 -8.89 -3.92
C ILE A 11 -0.03 -10.41 -3.80
N GLU A 12 -1.07 -10.91 -3.14
CA GLU A 12 -1.31 -12.35 -3.02
C GLU A 12 -1.49 -13.01 -4.38
N LEU A 13 -2.28 -12.38 -5.28
CA LEU A 13 -2.46 -12.84 -6.65
C LEU A 13 -1.12 -12.92 -7.41
N PHE A 14 -0.31 -11.87 -7.36
CA PHE A 14 0.95 -11.84 -8.11
C PHE A 14 1.98 -12.84 -7.56
N LEU A 15 2.07 -12.98 -6.23
CA LEU A 15 2.91 -14.00 -5.61
C LEU A 15 2.46 -15.41 -5.99
N HIS A 16 1.15 -15.67 -6.02
CA HIS A 16 0.60 -16.95 -6.45
C HIS A 16 0.93 -17.26 -7.92
N LEU A 17 0.67 -16.31 -8.83
CA LEU A 17 0.99 -16.47 -10.26
C LEU A 17 2.48 -16.78 -10.47
N LYS A 18 3.35 -15.98 -9.85
CA LYS A 18 4.80 -16.22 -9.88
C LYS A 18 5.17 -17.61 -9.36
N ALA A 19 4.59 -18.05 -8.25
CA ALA A 19 4.85 -19.36 -7.66
C ALA A 19 4.43 -20.53 -8.58
N THR A 20 3.42 -20.32 -9.43
CA THR A 20 3.00 -21.29 -10.46
C THR A 20 3.84 -21.24 -11.75
N GLY A 21 4.84 -20.37 -11.83
CA GLY A 21 5.65 -20.15 -13.03
C GLY A 21 4.99 -19.25 -14.07
N CYS A 22 3.87 -18.60 -13.74
CA CYS A 22 3.23 -17.61 -14.58
C CYS A 22 3.86 -16.24 -14.35
N HIS A 23 4.61 -15.75 -15.33
CA HIS A 23 5.23 -14.43 -15.32
C HIS A 23 4.31 -13.33 -15.91
N VAL A 24 3.11 -13.68 -16.38
CA VAL A 24 2.16 -12.72 -16.93
C VAL A 24 1.25 -12.22 -15.81
N LEU A 25 1.43 -10.96 -15.40
CA LEU A 25 0.69 -10.36 -14.29
C LEU A 25 -0.43 -9.45 -14.81
N PRO A 26 -1.70 -9.69 -14.41
CA PRO A 26 -2.82 -8.86 -14.84
C PRO A 26 -2.84 -7.54 -14.07
N ILE A 27 -2.72 -6.42 -14.78
CA ILE A 27 -2.83 -5.06 -14.22
C ILE A 27 -3.95 -4.31 -14.95
N THR A 28 -4.79 -3.61 -14.20
CA THR A 28 -5.89 -2.81 -14.75
C THR A 28 -5.35 -1.62 -15.53
N GLU A 29 -4.47 -0.84 -14.89
CA GLU A 29 -3.75 0.28 -15.50
C GLU A 29 -2.37 0.45 -14.81
N PRO A 30 -1.24 0.32 -15.53
CA PRO A 30 0.11 0.36 -14.96
C PRO A 30 0.46 1.62 -14.17
N SER A 31 -0.07 2.78 -14.61
CA SER A 31 0.19 4.08 -13.98
C SER A 31 -0.64 4.33 -12.70
N MET A 32 -1.57 3.44 -12.35
CA MET A 32 -2.32 3.56 -11.11
C MET A 32 -1.40 3.53 -9.90
N THR A 33 -1.70 4.34 -8.89
CA THR A 33 -0.90 4.40 -7.66
C THR A 33 -1.75 4.05 -6.44
N ARG A 34 -1.12 3.36 -5.48
CA ARG A 34 -1.76 2.94 -4.23
C ARG A 34 -0.85 3.26 -3.05
N PHE A 35 -1.46 3.62 -1.93
CA PHE A 35 -0.77 3.74 -0.64
C PHE A 35 -0.63 2.37 0.01
N TRP A 36 0.49 2.11 0.66
CA TRP A 36 0.77 0.81 1.27
C TRP A 36 1.02 0.93 2.77
N LEU A 37 0.51 -0.02 3.54
CA LEU A 37 0.85 -0.22 4.95
C LEU A 37 0.87 -1.71 5.28
N THR A 38 1.58 -2.07 6.35
CA THR A 38 1.58 -3.42 6.90
C THR A 38 0.39 -3.63 7.84
N LEU A 39 -0.03 -4.88 8.03
CA LEU A 39 -1.09 -5.21 8.99
C LEU A 39 -0.75 -4.73 10.43
N PRO A 40 0.47 -4.91 10.97
CA PRO A 40 0.82 -4.37 12.28
C PRO A 40 0.70 -2.84 12.37
N GLN A 41 1.03 -2.09 11.31
CA GLN A 41 0.84 -0.64 11.28
C GLN A 41 -0.65 -0.27 11.35
N ALA A 42 -1.51 -0.98 10.61
CA ALA A 42 -2.95 -0.76 10.66
C ALA A 42 -3.51 -1.03 12.08
N VAL A 43 -3.12 -2.13 12.71
CA VAL A 43 -3.53 -2.46 14.09
C VAL A 43 -3.06 -1.41 15.08
N LYS A 44 -1.79 -0.98 14.99
CA LYS A 44 -1.24 0.07 15.85
C LYS A 44 -2.00 1.41 15.72
N LEU A 45 -2.38 1.79 14.50
CA LEU A 45 -3.16 3.00 14.27
C LEU A 45 -4.52 2.94 14.97
N VAL A 46 -5.23 1.81 14.85
CA VAL A 46 -6.54 1.62 15.50
C VAL A 46 -6.40 1.68 17.03
N LEU A 47 -5.41 0.97 17.59
CA LEU A 47 -5.16 1.00 19.04
C LEU A 47 -4.83 2.40 19.53
N ARG A 48 -4.09 3.18 18.74
CA ARG A 48 -3.76 4.56 19.07
C ARG A 48 -4.96 5.49 19.02
N ALA A 49 -5.80 5.34 17.99
CA ALA A 49 -7.05 6.10 17.88
C ALA A 49 -7.96 5.83 19.09
N LEU A 50 -8.06 4.58 19.54
CA LEU A 50 -8.86 4.22 20.73
C LEU A 50 -8.33 4.83 22.04
N GLN A 51 -7.02 5.09 22.13
CA GLN A 51 -6.41 5.69 23.32
C GLN A 51 -6.57 7.20 23.36
N ASP A 52 -6.50 7.86 22.20
CA ASP A 52 -6.37 9.32 22.11
C ASP A 52 -7.67 10.04 21.73
N THR A 53 -8.67 9.32 21.19
CA THR A 53 -9.87 9.97 20.63
C THR A 53 -10.72 10.60 21.73
N VAL A 54 -11.13 11.85 21.49
CA VAL A 54 -12.16 12.54 22.30
C VAL A 54 -13.52 12.44 21.59
N GLY A 55 -13.52 12.29 20.27
CA GLY A 55 -14.68 12.01 19.44
C GLY A 55 -14.71 12.89 18.19
N GLY A 56 -14.90 12.27 17.03
CA GLY A 56 -15.05 12.97 15.74
C GLY A 56 -13.76 13.14 14.95
N GLU A 57 -12.59 12.78 15.51
CA GLU A 57 -11.32 12.87 14.80
C GLU A 57 -11.15 11.75 13.76
N ILE A 58 -10.52 12.08 12.64
CA ILE A 58 -10.08 11.11 11.62
C ILE A 58 -8.57 10.95 11.72
N TYR A 59 -8.12 9.73 12.02
CA TYR A 59 -6.70 9.38 12.13
C TYR A 59 -6.16 8.88 10.79
N ILE A 60 -5.16 9.58 10.27
CA ILE A 60 -4.61 9.30 8.94
C ILE A 60 -3.10 9.05 9.07
N PRO A 61 -2.60 7.85 8.74
CA PRO A 61 -1.17 7.57 8.75
C PRO A 61 -0.50 8.19 7.52
N TRP A 62 0.74 8.65 7.67
CA TRP A 62 1.61 8.95 6.54
C TRP A 62 2.04 7.64 5.90
N LEU A 63 1.59 7.40 4.67
CA LEU A 63 1.83 6.15 3.95
C LEU A 63 2.72 6.37 2.72
N PRO A 64 3.66 5.46 2.44
CA PRO A 64 4.31 5.43 1.14
C PRO A 64 3.33 5.00 0.04
N SER A 65 3.62 5.38 -1.20
CA SER A 65 2.87 4.93 -2.38
C SER A 65 3.75 4.32 -3.45
N MET A 66 3.16 3.51 -4.32
CA MET A 66 3.84 2.83 -5.42
C MET A 66 2.89 2.73 -6.63
N SER A 67 3.43 2.71 -7.85
CA SER A 67 2.65 2.38 -9.04
C SER A 67 2.34 0.88 -9.14
N MET A 68 1.29 0.52 -9.88
CA MET A 68 0.97 -0.89 -10.12
C MET A 68 2.03 -1.59 -10.98
N ALA A 69 2.67 -0.86 -11.90
CA ALA A 69 3.82 -1.36 -12.64
C ALA A 69 5.00 -1.69 -11.73
N ASP A 70 5.40 -0.75 -10.86
CA ASP A 70 6.51 -0.97 -9.91
C ASP A 70 6.21 -2.13 -8.96
N LEU A 71 4.95 -2.31 -8.56
CA LEU A 71 4.53 -3.45 -7.74
C LEU A 71 4.77 -4.77 -8.46
N ALA A 72 4.35 -4.88 -9.73
CA ALA A 72 4.58 -6.08 -10.53
C ALA A 72 6.07 -6.38 -10.66
N TYR A 73 6.88 -5.40 -11.05
CA TYR A 73 8.32 -5.59 -11.21
C TYR A 73 9.05 -5.84 -9.88
N ALA A 74 8.56 -5.28 -8.78
CA ALA A 74 9.10 -5.57 -7.46
C ALA A 74 8.85 -7.03 -7.06
N ILE A 75 7.63 -7.55 -7.31
CA ILE A 75 7.27 -8.93 -7.00
C ILE A 75 7.95 -9.92 -7.94
N ASP A 76 7.96 -9.62 -9.23
CA ASP A 76 8.59 -10.44 -10.26
C ASP A 76 9.31 -9.56 -11.29
N PRO A 77 10.65 -9.43 -11.18
CA PRO A 77 11.43 -8.65 -12.14
C PRO A 77 11.35 -9.15 -13.59
N LYS A 78 10.86 -10.39 -13.81
CA LYS A 78 10.65 -10.97 -15.14
C LYS A 78 9.22 -10.81 -15.63
N SER A 79 8.36 -10.12 -14.89
CA SER A 79 6.94 -10.08 -15.21
C SER A 79 6.66 -9.39 -16.54
N GLU A 80 5.80 -10.00 -17.33
CA GLU A 80 5.11 -9.35 -18.44
C GLU A 80 3.77 -8.80 -17.93
N ILE A 81 3.48 -7.54 -18.23
CA ILE A 81 2.24 -6.91 -17.78
C ILE A 81 1.13 -7.15 -18.81
N ASN A 82 0.07 -7.82 -18.40
CA ASN A 82 -1.15 -7.94 -19.19
C ASN A 82 -2.15 -6.86 -18.76
N ILE A 83 -2.38 -5.88 -19.62
CA ILE A 83 -3.31 -4.78 -19.34
C ILE A 83 -4.75 -5.27 -19.54
N ILE A 84 -5.48 -5.46 -18.44
CA ILE A 84 -6.87 -5.96 -18.45
C ILE A 84 -7.92 -4.85 -18.49
N GLY A 85 -7.49 -3.59 -18.44
CA GLY A 85 -8.35 -2.41 -18.47
C GLY A 85 -8.92 -2.03 -17.10
N ILE A 86 -9.28 -0.76 -16.98
CA ILE A 86 -9.83 -0.15 -15.77
C ILE A 86 -11.24 -0.70 -15.51
N ARG A 87 -11.49 -1.17 -14.28
CA ARG A 87 -12.82 -1.64 -13.88
C ARG A 87 -13.74 -0.47 -13.54
N LYS A 88 -15.05 -0.64 -13.72
CA LYS A 88 -16.03 0.41 -13.37
C LYS A 88 -15.91 0.79 -11.89
N GLY A 89 -15.64 2.07 -11.63
CA GLY A 89 -15.51 2.62 -10.27
C GLY A 89 -14.10 2.53 -9.68
N GLU A 90 -13.13 1.98 -10.41
CA GLU A 90 -11.73 1.97 -9.99
C GLU A 90 -11.10 3.35 -10.17
N LYS A 91 -10.34 3.81 -9.17
CA LYS A 91 -9.64 5.10 -9.20
C LYS A 91 -8.23 4.95 -9.76
N MET A 92 -7.78 5.97 -10.48
CA MET A 92 -6.38 6.07 -10.94
C MET A 92 -5.43 6.20 -9.75
N HIS A 93 -5.73 7.14 -8.85
CA HIS A 93 -4.90 7.47 -7.70
C HIS A 93 -5.79 7.56 -6.45
N GLU A 94 -5.24 7.17 -5.32
CA GLU A 94 -5.92 7.23 -4.03
C GLU A 94 -5.56 8.51 -3.29
N SER A 95 -6.51 9.02 -2.49
CA SER A 95 -6.31 10.18 -1.63
C SER A 95 -6.44 9.77 -0.17
N LEU A 96 -5.59 10.32 0.70
CA LEU A 96 -5.72 10.11 2.15
C LEU A 96 -6.82 11.00 2.76
N ASP A 97 -6.86 12.27 2.38
CA ASP A 97 -7.70 13.31 3.00
C ASP A 97 -8.27 14.33 1.98
N GLY A 98 -8.21 14.01 0.69
CA GLY A 98 -8.57 14.92 -0.41
C GLY A 98 -7.43 15.84 -0.85
N LYS A 99 -6.32 15.92 -0.11
CA LYS A 99 -5.16 16.77 -0.43
C LYS A 99 -3.92 15.95 -0.73
N HIS A 100 -3.71 14.85 0.00
CA HIS A 100 -2.55 13.99 -0.16
C HIS A 100 -2.86 12.87 -1.15
N MET A 101 -2.38 13.06 -2.38
CA MET A 101 -2.62 12.16 -3.52
C MET A 101 -1.48 11.15 -3.71
N SER A 102 -1.79 9.90 -4.01
CA SER A 102 -0.78 8.82 -4.11
C SER A 102 0.22 8.98 -5.27
N ASN A 103 -0.14 9.71 -6.33
CA ASN A 103 0.74 10.04 -7.45
C ASN A 103 1.64 11.27 -7.19
N GLU A 104 1.35 12.06 -6.16
CA GLU A 104 2.11 13.26 -5.77
C GLU A 104 2.83 13.07 -4.43
N ASN A 105 2.84 11.84 -3.93
CA ASN A 105 3.37 11.52 -2.63
C ASN A 105 4.90 11.73 -2.59
N SER A 106 5.38 12.39 -1.54
CA SER A 106 6.81 12.62 -1.34
C SER A 106 7.57 11.33 -0.99
N TYR A 107 6.85 10.31 -0.51
CA TYR A 107 7.45 9.02 -0.19
C TYR A 107 7.01 7.92 -1.17
N TRP A 108 7.86 7.67 -2.17
CA TRP A 108 7.70 6.55 -3.10
C TRP A 108 8.33 5.27 -2.52
N LEU A 109 7.52 4.21 -2.43
CA LEU A 109 7.96 2.91 -1.95
C LEU A 109 8.88 2.23 -2.97
N LYS A 110 10.04 1.77 -2.52
CA LYS A 110 10.98 1.02 -3.37
C LYS A 110 10.75 -0.47 -3.25
N SER A 111 11.19 -1.24 -4.26
CA SER A 111 11.04 -2.70 -4.27
C SER A 111 11.62 -3.38 -3.03
N LYS A 112 12.78 -2.90 -2.54
CA LYS A 112 13.40 -3.43 -1.31
C LYS A 112 12.50 -3.23 -0.08
N GLU A 113 11.94 -2.03 0.08
CA GLU A 113 11.06 -1.68 1.19
C GLU A 113 9.74 -2.48 1.11
N LEU A 114 9.19 -2.69 -0.09
CA LEU A 114 8.05 -3.57 -0.29
C LEU A 114 8.35 -5.00 0.18
N TRP A 115 9.52 -5.55 -0.17
CA TRP A 115 9.90 -6.89 0.28
C TRP A 115 10.14 -6.97 1.78
N GLU A 116 10.65 -5.91 2.40
CA GLU A 116 10.67 -5.80 3.86
C GLU A 116 9.24 -5.84 4.39
N MET A 117 8.31 -5.04 3.88
CA MET A 117 6.89 -5.08 4.28
C MET A 117 6.21 -6.46 4.10
N ILE A 118 6.52 -7.19 3.02
CA ILE A 118 5.96 -8.53 2.74
C ILE A 118 6.54 -9.58 3.69
N ASN A 119 7.85 -9.55 3.91
CA ASN A 119 8.57 -10.59 4.66
C ASN A 119 8.65 -10.29 6.17
N GLU A 120 8.39 -9.06 6.58
CA GLU A 120 8.58 -8.67 7.96
C GLU A 120 7.39 -8.99 8.86
N LYS A 121 7.78 -9.69 9.94
CA LYS A 121 7.16 -9.81 11.25
C LYS A 121 7.07 -8.45 11.97
N GLY A 122 6.57 -7.39 11.33
CA GLY A 122 6.23 -6.09 11.95
C GLY A 122 7.36 -5.10 12.24
N LYS A 123 8.46 -5.08 11.46
CA LYS A 123 9.61 -4.17 11.68
C LYS A 123 9.70 -2.97 10.73
N TYR A 124 8.92 -2.93 9.65
CA TYR A 124 9.00 -1.86 8.67
C TYR A 124 8.55 -0.55 9.32
N SER A 125 9.54 0.32 9.53
CA SER A 125 9.36 1.66 10.04
C SER A 125 10.16 2.58 9.12
N PRO A 126 9.51 3.44 8.33
CA PRO A 126 10.22 4.31 7.40
C PRO A 126 11.16 5.29 8.11
N ASN A 127 11.02 5.46 9.43
CA ASN A 127 12.00 6.05 10.33
C ASN A 127 11.97 5.28 11.67
N SER A 128 13.11 5.10 12.33
CA SER A 128 13.30 4.30 13.56
C SER A 128 12.55 4.78 14.83
N SER A 129 11.52 5.61 14.70
CA SER A 129 10.59 5.95 15.77
C SER A 129 9.45 4.92 15.82
N SER A 130 9.21 4.34 16.99
CA SER A 130 8.22 3.29 17.26
C SER A 130 6.74 3.70 17.07
N THR A 131 6.50 4.95 16.68
CA THR A 131 5.20 5.55 16.37
C THR A 131 4.99 5.64 14.86
N PRO A 132 3.89 5.09 14.31
CA PRO A 132 3.43 5.51 12.99
C PRO A 132 3.32 7.03 13.01
N HIS A 133 3.99 7.75 12.11
CA HIS A 133 3.70 9.16 11.92
C HIS A 133 2.28 9.22 11.34
N PHE A 134 1.30 9.62 12.15
CA PHE A 134 -0.06 9.90 11.71
C PHE A 134 -0.42 11.34 12.08
N TYR A 135 -1.44 11.86 11.42
CA TYR A 135 -2.05 13.13 11.75
C TYR A 135 -3.55 12.94 11.94
N THR A 136 -4.16 13.85 12.69
CA THR A 136 -5.58 13.89 12.95
C THR A 136 -6.21 15.05 12.21
N ILE A 137 -7.37 14.80 11.61
CA ILE A 137 -8.26 15.85 11.14
C ILE A 137 -9.42 15.91 12.13
N SER A 138 -9.53 17.03 12.83
CA SER A 138 -10.69 17.34 13.67
C SER A 138 -11.76 18.06 12.84
N PRO A 139 -13.06 17.86 13.15
CA PRO A 139 -14.16 18.58 12.52
C PRO A 139 -14.05 20.11 12.66
#